data_AF-A0A7W1TQA6-F1
#
_entry.id   AF-A0A7W1TQA6-F1
#
_cell.length_a   1.000
_cell.length_b   1.000
_cell.length_c   1.000
_cell.angle_alpha   90.00
_cell.angle_beta   90.00
_cell.angle_gamma   90.00
#
_symmetry.space_group_name_H-M   'P 1'
#
loop_
_entity.id
_entity.type
_entity.pdbx_description
1 polymer ?
#
loop_
_entity_poly.entity_id
_entity_poly.type
_entity_poly.pdbx_seq_one_letter_code
_entity_poly.pdbx_strand_id
1 'polypeptide(L)'
;MSEYAIDIADPLARTLAERQIDPNEFAKSFTQLRVALEPQRGNEQAQAQAVEEWWRWLELVAGPGSRAVIRSNRTRDYYVAILDACRHHLEHLEPELLLPTVGWAVRLLRYYQNVPDALDTPSPFAPASSVPAKPQVPPKAATPAVQPAKPQLPEPGQRINNVRVDEVTPGGVFVALGLPEELQAIGAIRNQDLGGKRYSRGNQLNVEVIEIRRRDDGSAILFLRPVSGQAKK
;
A
#
# COMPACT_ATOMS: atom_id res chain seq x y z
N MET A 1 0.62 18.59 -1.04
CA MET A 1 0.15 17.57 -0.07
C MET A 1 0.73 17.98 1.27
N SER A 2 -0.10 18.19 2.30
CA SER A 2 0.41 18.78 3.55
C SER A 2 1.22 17.76 4.33
N GLU A 3 2.44 18.14 4.68
CA GLU A 3 3.36 17.46 5.60
C GLU A 3 2.64 17.04 6.89
N TYR A 4 1.70 17.89 7.34
CA TYR A 4 0.80 17.69 8.47
C TYR A 4 -0.01 16.37 8.45
N ALA A 5 -0.45 15.90 7.28
CA ALA A 5 -1.20 14.64 7.20
C ALA A 5 -0.32 13.42 7.44
N ILE A 6 0.98 13.52 7.13
CA ILE A 6 1.95 12.45 7.36
C ILE A 6 2.36 12.41 8.82
N ASP A 7 2.53 13.57 9.46
CA ASP A 7 2.89 13.69 10.89
C ASP A 7 1.91 12.97 11.82
N ILE A 8 0.63 12.88 11.44
CA ILE A 8 -0.41 12.19 12.21
C ILE A 8 -0.59 10.75 11.70
N ALA A 9 -0.44 10.52 10.40
CA ALA A 9 -0.57 9.20 9.81
C ALA A 9 0.52 8.22 10.27
N ASP A 10 1.75 8.70 10.48
CA ASP A 10 2.89 7.90 10.91
C ASP A 10 2.71 7.25 12.28
N PRO A 11 2.44 8.01 13.38
CA PRO A 11 2.22 7.41 14.69
C PRO A 11 0.97 6.51 14.73
N LEU A 12 -0.09 6.84 13.98
CA LEU A 12 -1.23 5.96 13.79
C LEU A 12 -0.83 4.63 13.14
N ALA A 13 -0.09 4.68 12.05
CA ALA A 13 0.36 3.48 11.33
C ALA A 13 1.29 2.61 12.18
N ARG A 14 2.22 3.20 12.94
CA ARG A 14 3.06 2.49 13.90
C ARG A 14 2.23 1.78 14.97
N THR A 15 1.27 2.49 15.58
CA THR A 15 0.35 1.92 16.57
C THR A 15 -0.41 0.71 16.02
N LEU A 16 -0.90 0.81 14.77
CA LEU A 16 -1.61 -0.29 14.11
C LEU A 16 -0.67 -1.46 13.74
N ALA A 17 0.58 -1.17 13.37
CA ALA A 17 1.58 -2.19 13.04
C ALA A 17 2.03 -2.97 14.27
N GLU A 18 2.29 -2.30 15.39
CA GLU A 18 2.62 -2.91 16.69
C GLU A 18 1.51 -3.84 17.18
N ARG A 19 0.24 -3.45 16.95
CA ARG A 19 -0.95 -4.26 17.24
C ARG A 19 -1.22 -5.35 16.19
N GLN A 20 -0.35 -5.50 15.19
CA GLN A 20 -0.43 -6.50 14.13
C GLN A 20 -1.78 -6.48 13.38
N ILE A 21 -2.31 -5.28 13.13
CA ILE A 21 -3.57 -5.10 12.42
C ILE A 21 -3.41 -5.48 10.95
N ASP A 22 -4.33 -6.29 10.41
CA ASP A 22 -4.32 -6.57 8.96
C ASP A 22 -4.55 -5.27 8.16
N PRO A 23 -3.62 -4.87 7.27
CA PRO A 23 -3.75 -3.64 6.49
C PRO A 23 -4.99 -3.62 5.60
N ASN A 24 -5.51 -4.79 5.22
CA ASN A 24 -6.74 -4.91 4.43
C ASN A 24 -7.98 -4.59 5.27
N GLU A 25 -7.98 -4.90 6.57
CA GLU A 25 -9.08 -4.54 7.47
C GLU A 25 -9.10 -3.03 7.72
N PHE A 26 -7.94 -2.41 7.92
CA PHE A 26 -7.84 -0.96 8.02
C PHE A 26 -8.15 -0.26 6.67
N ALA A 27 -7.75 -0.81 5.53
CA ALA A 27 -8.10 -0.26 4.22
C ALA A 27 -9.63 -0.24 3.96
N LYS A 28 -10.41 -1.14 4.59
CA LYS A 28 -11.88 -1.08 4.52
C LYS A 28 -12.43 0.16 5.23
N SER A 29 -11.88 0.55 6.38
CA SER A 29 -12.32 1.78 7.07
C SER A 29 -12.00 3.02 6.24
N PHE A 30 -10.83 3.07 5.60
CA PHE A 30 -10.48 4.12 4.64
C PHE A 30 -11.46 4.17 3.46
N THR A 31 -11.83 3.01 2.92
CA THR A 31 -12.79 2.94 1.81
C THR A 31 -14.15 3.51 2.20
N GLN A 32 -14.66 3.19 3.40
CA GLN A 32 -15.91 3.75 3.91
C GLN A 32 -15.81 5.26 4.10
N LEU A 33 -14.73 5.75 4.70
CA LEU A 33 -14.50 7.19 4.89
C LEU A 33 -14.53 7.93 3.55
N ARG A 34 -13.83 7.39 2.54
CA ARG A 34 -13.77 7.97 1.20
C ARG A 34 -15.15 8.04 0.53
N VAL A 35 -15.93 6.97 0.64
CA VAL A 35 -17.29 6.92 0.06
C VAL A 35 -18.21 7.95 0.74
N ALA A 36 -18.04 8.19 2.03
CA ALA A 36 -18.80 9.19 2.76
C ALA A 36 -18.37 10.63 2.42
N LEU A 37 -17.07 10.90 2.34
CA LEU A 37 -16.54 12.27 2.20
C LEU A 37 -16.46 12.80 0.76
N GLU A 38 -16.04 11.99 -0.21
CA GLU A 38 -15.81 12.46 -1.59
C GLU A 38 -17.06 13.12 -2.23
N PRO A 39 -18.28 12.60 -2.07
CA PRO A 39 -19.48 13.23 -2.61
C PRO A 39 -19.80 14.60 -1.98
N GLN A 40 -19.29 14.88 -0.77
CA GLN A 40 -19.61 16.07 0.01
C GLN A 40 -18.56 17.19 -0.14
N ARG A 41 -17.61 17.03 -1.07
CA ARG A 41 -16.51 17.97 -1.27
C ARG A 41 -17.04 19.39 -1.55
N GLY A 42 -16.53 20.36 -0.79
CA GLY A 42 -16.96 21.76 -0.87
C GLY A 42 -18.22 22.12 -0.06
N ASN A 43 -18.82 21.16 0.65
CA ASN A 43 -19.87 21.39 1.64
C ASN A 43 -19.38 20.99 3.04
N GLU A 44 -18.94 21.97 3.82
CA GLU A 44 -18.37 21.75 5.16
C GLU A 44 -19.33 21.03 6.11
N GLN A 45 -20.61 21.41 6.12
CA GLN A 45 -21.61 20.83 7.01
C GLN A 45 -21.91 19.37 6.64
N ALA A 46 -22.00 19.06 5.35
CA ALA A 46 -22.20 17.68 4.90
C ALA A 46 -20.96 16.80 5.13
N GLN A 47 -19.75 17.37 5.05
CA GLN A 47 -18.51 16.66 5.41
C GLN A 47 -18.46 16.34 6.89
N ALA A 48 -18.81 17.28 7.77
CA ALA A 48 -18.87 17.04 9.21
C ALA A 48 -19.85 15.90 9.54
N GLN A 49 -21.04 15.90 8.94
CA GLN A 49 -22.01 14.82 9.08
C GLN A 49 -21.47 13.47 8.58
N ALA A 50 -20.80 13.45 7.42
CA ALA A 50 -20.18 12.24 6.88
C ALA A 50 -19.07 11.68 7.78
N VAL A 51 -18.29 12.54 8.45
CA VAL A 51 -17.29 12.11 9.44
C VAL A 51 -17.97 11.50 10.67
N GLU A 52 -19.03 12.12 11.19
CA GLU A 52 -19.80 11.55 12.31
C GLU A 52 -20.39 10.17 11.96
N GLU A 53 -20.93 10.01 10.76
CA GLU A 53 -21.46 8.74 10.28
C GLU A 53 -20.36 7.67 10.16
N TRP A 54 -19.17 8.06 9.70
CA TRP A 54 -18.02 7.15 9.65
C TRP A 54 -17.57 6.71 11.05
N TRP A 55 -17.52 7.63 12.03
CA TRP A 55 -17.23 7.29 13.43
C TRP A 55 -18.26 6.32 14.01
N ARG A 56 -19.56 6.61 13.82
CA ARG A 56 -20.65 5.72 14.25
C ARG A 56 -20.54 4.35 13.60
N TRP A 57 -20.21 4.30 12.31
CA TRP A 57 -19.96 3.03 11.63
C TRP A 57 -18.80 2.27 12.25
N LEU A 58 -17.68 2.94 12.56
CA LEU A 58 -16.50 2.32 13.15
C LEU A 58 -16.80 1.75 14.55
N GLU A 59 -17.54 2.51 15.37
CA GLU A 59 -18.05 2.06 16.67
C GLU A 59 -18.97 0.85 16.56
N LEU A 60 -19.87 0.88 15.57
CA LEU A 60 -20.80 -0.21 15.30
C LEU A 60 -20.06 -1.50 14.96
N VAL A 61 -19.08 -1.45 14.04
CA VAL A 61 -18.33 -2.65 13.61
C VAL A 61 -17.32 -3.14 14.66
N ALA A 62 -16.85 -2.27 15.56
CA ALA A 62 -16.03 -2.65 16.71
C ALA A 62 -16.87 -3.26 17.85
N GLY A 63 -18.14 -2.86 17.99
CA GLY A 63 -19.01 -3.23 19.10
C GLY A 63 -20.23 -4.07 18.67
N PRO A 64 -21.46 -3.53 18.83
CA PRO A 64 -22.70 -4.32 18.72
C PRO A 64 -22.98 -4.85 17.31
N GLY A 65 -22.49 -4.20 16.27
CA GLY A 65 -22.62 -4.62 14.87
C GLY A 65 -21.47 -5.49 14.35
N SER A 66 -20.48 -5.82 15.20
CA SER A 66 -19.32 -6.62 14.81
C SER A 66 -19.69 -7.94 14.13
N ARG A 67 -20.81 -8.57 14.52
CA ARG A 67 -21.32 -9.81 13.89
C ARG A 67 -21.55 -9.69 12.38
N ALA A 68 -21.82 -8.50 11.85
CA ALA A 68 -22.02 -8.27 10.41
C ALA A 68 -20.71 -8.27 9.61
N VAL A 69 -19.56 -8.03 10.27
CA VAL A 69 -18.23 -7.98 9.64
C VAL A 69 -17.32 -9.14 10.06
N ILE A 70 -17.67 -9.85 11.14
CA ILE A 70 -16.91 -11.00 11.66
C ILE A 70 -16.90 -12.13 10.63
N ARG A 71 -15.71 -12.41 10.11
CA ARG A 71 -15.39 -13.66 9.39
C ARG A 71 -14.54 -14.60 10.24
N SER A 72 -14.00 -14.09 11.34
CA SER A 72 -13.23 -14.80 12.36
C SER A 72 -13.25 -14.01 13.67
N ASN A 73 -12.93 -14.64 14.81
CA ASN A 73 -12.79 -13.92 16.08
C ASN A 73 -11.76 -12.78 15.98
N ARG A 74 -10.68 -12.98 15.21
CA ARG A 74 -9.62 -11.99 15.00
C ARG A 74 -10.11 -10.72 14.30
N THR A 75 -11.12 -10.82 13.43
CA THR A 75 -11.70 -9.66 12.73
C THR A 75 -12.32 -8.65 13.69
N ARG A 76 -12.97 -9.13 14.77
CA ARG A 76 -13.53 -8.24 15.79
C ARG A 76 -12.44 -7.49 16.53
N ASP A 77 -11.41 -8.21 16.96
CA ASP A 77 -10.29 -7.64 17.72
C ASP A 77 -9.57 -6.57 16.90
N TYR A 78 -9.44 -6.77 15.58
CA TYR A 78 -8.94 -5.74 14.68
C TYR A 78 -9.77 -4.47 14.69
N TYR A 79 -11.10 -4.56 14.58
CA TYR A 79 -11.95 -3.35 14.55
C TYR A 79 -11.97 -2.61 15.88
N VAL A 80 -11.89 -3.31 17.02
CA VAL A 80 -11.70 -2.69 18.34
C VAL A 80 -10.37 -1.93 18.37
N ALA A 81 -9.27 -2.59 17.98
CA ALA A 81 -7.95 -1.97 18.00
C ALA A 81 -7.81 -0.81 17.00
N ILE A 82 -8.48 -0.89 15.84
CA ILE A 82 -8.57 0.20 14.85
C ILE A 82 -9.34 1.37 15.44
N LEU A 83 -10.50 1.15 16.05
CA LEU A 83 -11.29 2.22 16.67
C LEU A 83 -10.49 2.96 17.74
N ASP A 84 -9.83 2.22 18.63
CA ASP A 84 -9.01 2.80 19.70
C ASP A 84 -7.86 3.65 19.14
N ALA A 85 -7.14 3.13 18.14
CA ALA A 85 -6.04 3.86 17.50
C ALA A 85 -6.54 5.10 16.75
N CYS A 86 -7.65 4.98 16.01
CA CYS A 86 -8.28 6.10 15.33
C CYS A 86 -8.69 7.20 16.32
N ARG A 87 -9.37 6.87 17.43
CA ARG A 87 -9.74 7.87 18.43
C ARG A 87 -8.51 8.59 18.98
N HIS A 88 -7.49 7.83 19.36
CA HIS A 88 -6.27 8.41 19.92
C HIS A 88 -5.58 9.41 18.98
N HIS A 89 -5.55 9.13 17.67
CA HIS A 89 -4.79 9.94 16.71
C HIS A 89 -5.63 10.90 15.87
N LEU A 90 -6.94 10.68 15.72
CA LEU A 90 -7.79 11.36 14.73
C LEU A 90 -9.01 12.09 15.31
N GLU A 91 -9.34 11.94 16.61
CA GLU A 91 -10.58 12.46 17.20
C GLU A 91 -10.77 13.98 17.04
N HIS A 92 -9.67 14.74 16.97
CA HIS A 92 -9.68 16.20 16.85
C HIS A 92 -9.27 16.70 15.47
N LEU A 93 -9.26 15.82 14.48
CA LEU A 93 -8.79 16.17 13.14
C LEU A 93 -9.93 16.72 12.28
N GLU A 94 -9.66 17.81 11.57
CA GLU A 94 -10.62 18.40 10.64
C GLU A 94 -10.97 17.43 9.50
N PRO A 95 -12.23 17.44 8.99
CA PRO A 95 -12.68 16.53 7.94
C PRO A 95 -11.79 16.51 6.69
N GLU A 96 -11.28 17.69 6.30
CA GLU A 96 -10.42 17.86 5.13
C GLU A 96 -9.08 17.12 5.25
N LEU A 97 -8.61 16.94 6.48
CA LEU A 97 -7.36 16.25 6.78
C LEU A 97 -7.58 14.76 7.05
N LEU A 98 -8.80 14.33 7.37
CA LEU A 98 -9.09 12.97 7.81
C LEU A 98 -8.80 11.97 6.69
N LEU A 99 -9.33 12.25 5.49
CA LEU A 99 -9.16 11.39 4.33
C LEU A 99 -7.68 11.22 3.91
N PRO A 100 -6.88 12.29 3.71
CA PRO A 100 -5.47 12.13 3.37
C PRO A 100 -4.67 11.45 4.51
N THR A 101 -4.96 11.75 5.78
CA THR A 101 -4.28 11.15 6.94
C THR A 101 -4.51 9.64 7.00
N VAL A 102 -5.77 9.20 6.96
CA VAL A 102 -6.11 7.76 6.98
C VAL A 102 -5.54 7.07 5.73
N GLY A 103 -5.59 7.74 4.57
CA GLY A 103 -5.01 7.21 3.33
C GLY A 103 -3.49 6.99 3.42
N TRP A 104 -2.75 7.90 4.06
CA TRP A 104 -1.33 7.72 4.36
C TRP A 104 -1.09 6.62 5.39
N ALA A 105 -1.89 6.58 6.45
CA ALA A 105 -1.75 5.57 7.49
C ALA A 105 -1.92 4.14 6.93
N VAL A 106 -2.81 3.92 5.96
CA VAL A 106 -2.93 2.63 5.26
C VAL A 106 -1.63 2.26 4.51
N ARG A 107 -1.00 3.23 3.82
CA ARG A 107 0.25 2.99 3.09
C ARG A 107 1.41 2.71 4.05
N LEU A 108 1.50 3.49 5.13
CA LEU A 108 2.53 3.36 6.15
C LEU A 108 2.37 2.06 6.95
N LEU A 109 1.14 1.63 7.25
CA LEU A 109 0.89 0.35 7.91
C LEU A 109 1.41 -0.82 7.06
N ARG A 110 1.19 -0.78 5.74
CA ARG A 110 1.76 -1.78 4.81
C ARG A 110 3.29 -1.71 4.80
N TYR A 111 3.87 -0.52 4.82
CA TYR A 111 5.31 -0.35 4.91
C TYR A 111 5.87 -1.00 6.19
N TYR A 112 5.35 -0.64 7.36
CA TYR A 112 5.82 -1.14 8.65
C TYR A 112 5.69 -2.65 8.85
N GLN A 113 4.78 -3.30 8.13
CA GLN A 113 4.60 -4.75 8.21
C GLN A 113 5.40 -5.55 7.19
N ASN A 114 5.82 -4.93 6.09
CA ASN A 114 6.55 -5.62 5.02
C ASN A 114 8.04 -5.28 4.99
N VAL A 115 8.47 -4.23 5.67
CA VAL A 115 9.88 -3.85 5.77
C VAL A 115 10.44 -4.31 7.13
N PRO A 116 11.46 -5.19 7.13
CA PRO A 116 12.12 -5.63 8.36
C PRO A 116 12.66 -4.43 9.16
N ASP A 117 12.57 -4.52 10.49
CA ASP A 117 13.09 -3.53 11.45
C ASP A 117 12.52 -2.10 11.27
N ALA A 118 11.49 -1.91 10.43
CA ALA A 118 10.96 -0.59 10.11
C ALA A 118 10.38 0.14 11.33
N LEU A 119 9.86 -0.61 12.30
CA LEU A 119 9.38 -0.05 13.58
C LEU A 119 10.52 0.42 14.47
N ASP A 120 11.68 -0.23 14.40
CA ASP A 120 12.86 0.06 15.22
C ASP A 120 13.69 1.22 14.64
N THR A 121 13.50 1.54 13.37
CA THR A 121 14.10 2.72 12.74
C THR A 121 13.25 3.98 12.94
N PRO A 122 13.87 5.17 13.08
CA PRO A 122 13.16 6.44 13.03
C PRO A 122 12.35 6.54 11.73
N SER A 123 11.14 7.09 11.80
CA SER A 123 10.31 7.22 10.60
C SER A 123 11.08 8.03 9.55
N PRO A 124 11.13 7.58 8.28
CA PRO A 124 11.73 8.39 7.21
C PRO A 124 10.96 9.69 6.96
N PHE A 125 9.78 9.82 7.58
CA PHE A 125 8.94 11.02 7.56
C PHE A 125 8.98 11.81 8.87
N ALA A 126 9.79 11.40 9.85
CA ALA A 126 9.97 12.20 11.06
C ALA A 126 10.65 13.54 10.69
N PRO A 127 10.23 14.68 11.28
CA PRO A 127 10.88 15.95 11.05
C PRO A 127 12.37 15.83 11.40
N ALA A 128 13.22 16.23 10.47
CA ALA A 128 14.66 15.97 10.50
C ALA A 128 15.33 16.58 11.73
N SER A 129 15.41 15.80 12.82
CA SER A 129 16.46 15.99 13.81
C SER A 129 17.70 15.25 13.31
N SER A 130 18.50 16.01 12.57
CA SER A 130 19.89 15.78 12.17
C SER A 130 20.57 14.52 12.73
N VAL A 131 20.71 13.49 11.89
CA VAL A 131 21.82 12.54 12.03
C VAL A 131 22.92 12.98 11.05
N PRO A 132 24.16 13.24 11.52
CA PRO A 132 25.23 13.66 10.63
C PRO A 132 25.64 12.52 9.71
N ALA A 133 25.58 12.76 8.40
CA ALA A 133 26.11 11.87 7.38
C ALA A 133 27.61 11.66 7.60
N LYS A 134 28.05 10.42 7.79
CA LYS A 134 29.48 10.08 7.81
C LYS A 134 30.06 10.19 6.39
N PRO A 135 31.29 10.71 6.20
CA PRO A 135 31.91 10.85 4.88
C PRO A 135 32.29 9.49 4.29
N GLN A 136 31.88 9.21 3.05
CA GLN A 136 32.37 8.07 2.29
C GLN A 136 33.70 8.43 1.60
N VAL A 137 34.76 7.67 1.90
CA VAL A 137 36.06 7.71 1.21
C VAL A 137 35.99 6.79 -0.01
N PRO A 138 36.49 7.19 -1.20
CA PRO A 138 36.46 6.35 -2.39
C PRO A 138 37.67 5.40 -2.43
N PRO A 139 37.52 4.12 -2.85
CA PRO A 139 38.66 3.34 -3.31
C PRO A 139 38.63 3.09 -4.83
N LYS A 140 39.70 3.61 -5.43
CA LYS A 140 40.54 3.16 -6.55
C LYS A 140 40.17 1.86 -7.31
N ALA A 141 40.29 1.96 -8.63
CA ALA A 141 40.11 0.89 -9.62
C ALA A 141 41.13 -0.26 -9.52
N ALA A 142 40.65 -1.50 -9.72
CA ALA A 142 41.40 -2.64 -10.24
C ALA A 142 40.47 -3.61 -10.99
N THR A 143 41.02 -4.29 -11.97
CA THR A 143 40.45 -4.95 -13.17
C THR A 143 39.78 -6.33 -12.91
N PRO A 144 39.27 -7.06 -13.94
CA PRO A 144 37.91 -7.60 -13.97
C PRO A 144 37.82 -9.07 -13.53
N ALA A 145 37.03 -9.35 -12.50
CA ALA A 145 36.51 -10.67 -12.23
C ALA A 145 35.09 -10.77 -12.80
N VAL A 146 34.77 -11.89 -13.45
CA VAL A 146 33.45 -12.25 -13.98
C VAL A 146 32.41 -12.08 -12.86
N GLN A 147 31.65 -10.99 -12.91
CA GLN A 147 30.59 -10.72 -11.94
C GLN A 147 29.41 -11.64 -12.25
N PRO A 148 28.83 -12.33 -11.24
CA PRO A 148 27.51 -12.90 -11.41
C PRO A 148 26.56 -11.75 -11.79
N ALA A 149 25.77 -11.96 -12.85
CA ALA A 149 24.90 -10.94 -13.40
C ALA A 149 24.07 -10.31 -12.29
N LYS A 150 24.32 -9.02 -12.01
CA LYS A 150 23.46 -8.23 -11.13
C LYS A 150 22.01 -8.44 -11.58
N PRO A 151 21.06 -8.62 -10.65
CA PRO A 151 19.65 -8.62 -11.00
C PRO A 151 19.34 -7.41 -11.88
N GLN A 152 18.76 -7.65 -13.05
CA GLN A 152 18.34 -6.61 -13.97
C GLN A 152 16.83 -6.65 -14.08
N LEU A 153 16.22 -5.46 -14.17
CA LEU A 153 14.80 -5.33 -14.44
C LEU A 153 14.50 -5.93 -15.82
N PRO A 154 13.39 -6.70 -15.95
CA PRO A 154 12.95 -7.20 -17.24
C PRO A 154 12.74 -6.06 -18.25
N GLU A 155 13.23 -6.21 -19.47
CA GLU A 155 13.11 -5.18 -20.52
C GLU A 155 11.70 -5.14 -21.13
N PRO A 156 11.27 -4.01 -21.71
CA PRO A 156 10.03 -3.97 -22.50
C PRO A 156 10.06 -5.00 -23.64
N GLY A 157 8.98 -5.75 -23.81
CA GLY A 157 8.86 -6.90 -24.72
C GLY A 157 9.25 -8.25 -24.10
N GLN A 158 9.86 -8.26 -22.91
CA GLN A 158 10.20 -9.50 -22.22
C GLN A 158 8.96 -10.17 -21.65
N ARG A 159 8.85 -11.49 -21.85
CA ARG A 159 7.77 -12.32 -21.28
C ARG A 159 8.19 -12.90 -19.95
N ILE A 160 7.33 -12.76 -18.96
CA ILE A 160 7.47 -13.31 -17.62
C ILE A 160 6.37 -14.35 -17.44
N ASN A 161 6.77 -15.59 -17.19
CA ASN A 161 5.84 -16.69 -17.06
C ASN A 161 5.48 -16.93 -15.59
N ASN A 162 4.29 -17.48 -15.37
CA ASN A 162 3.83 -17.94 -14.05
C ASN A 162 3.80 -16.85 -12.95
N VAL A 163 3.45 -15.63 -13.34
CA VAL A 163 3.33 -14.50 -12.43
C VAL A 163 2.02 -14.64 -11.65
N ARG A 164 2.07 -14.41 -10.34
CA ARG A 164 0.90 -14.54 -9.46
C ARG A 164 0.19 -13.20 -9.30
N VAL A 165 -1.13 -13.19 -9.43
CA VAL A 165 -1.96 -12.04 -9.05
C VAL A 165 -1.93 -11.87 -7.54
N ASP A 166 -1.42 -10.73 -7.10
CA ASP A 166 -1.35 -10.39 -5.68
C ASP A 166 -2.60 -9.60 -5.25
N GLU A 167 -3.03 -8.64 -6.07
CA GLU A 167 -4.19 -7.80 -5.76
C GLU A 167 -4.99 -7.44 -7.03
N VAL A 168 -6.31 -7.34 -6.88
CA VAL A 168 -7.23 -6.88 -7.94
C VAL A 168 -7.95 -5.65 -7.42
N THR A 169 -7.76 -4.52 -8.11
CA THR A 169 -8.36 -3.23 -7.76
C THR A 169 -9.26 -2.72 -8.89
N PRO A 170 -10.14 -1.74 -8.63
CA PRO A 170 -10.90 -1.09 -9.70
C PRO A 170 -10.03 -0.40 -10.76
N GLY A 171 -8.75 -0.11 -10.49
CA GLY A 171 -7.82 0.53 -11.43
C GLY A 171 -6.93 -0.43 -12.23
N GLY A 172 -6.91 -1.71 -11.87
CA GLY A 172 -6.05 -2.71 -12.50
C GLY A 172 -5.69 -3.87 -11.58
N VAL A 173 -4.86 -4.76 -12.08
CA VAL A 173 -4.40 -5.97 -11.39
C VAL A 173 -2.92 -5.84 -11.07
N PHE A 174 -2.56 -6.02 -9.80
CA PHE A 174 -1.17 -6.06 -9.37
C PHE A 174 -0.68 -7.50 -9.27
N VAL A 175 0.54 -7.72 -9.70
CA VAL A 175 1.10 -9.06 -9.83
C VAL A 175 2.51 -9.13 -9.24
N ALA A 176 2.78 -10.22 -8.54
CA ALA A 176 4.08 -10.52 -7.96
C ALA A 176 4.99 -11.12 -9.03
N LEU A 177 5.99 -10.34 -9.45
CA LEU A 177 6.92 -10.70 -10.54
C LEU A 177 8.01 -11.70 -10.16
N GLY A 178 8.15 -12.01 -8.86
CA GLY A 178 9.24 -12.85 -8.36
C GLY A 178 10.64 -12.26 -8.60
N LEU A 179 10.71 -10.94 -8.79
CA LEU A 179 11.98 -10.22 -8.93
C LEU A 179 12.64 -10.07 -7.56
N PRO A 180 13.99 -10.06 -7.50
CA PRO A 180 14.72 -9.74 -6.29
C PRO A 180 14.27 -8.40 -5.72
N GLU A 181 14.12 -8.35 -4.40
CA GLU A 181 13.59 -7.18 -3.67
C GLU A 181 14.45 -5.92 -3.87
N GLU A 182 15.75 -6.13 -4.12
CA GLU A 182 16.74 -5.12 -4.52
C GLU A 182 16.42 -4.39 -5.84
N LEU A 183 15.51 -4.90 -6.67
CA LEU A 183 15.02 -4.22 -7.87
C LEU A 183 13.83 -3.29 -7.62
N GLN A 184 13.24 -3.31 -6.41
CA GLN A 184 12.10 -2.49 -5.98
C GLN A 184 11.04 -2.31 -7.07
N ALA A 185 10.63 -3.44 -7.66
CA ALA A 185 9.79 -3.46 -8.85
C ALA A 185 8.44 -4.15 -8.63
N ILE A 186 7.37 -3.48 -9.07
CA ILE A 186 6.00 -3.99 -8.97
C ILE A 186 5.42 -4.17 -10.37
N GLY A 187 4.76 -5.30 -10.59
CA GLY A 187 4.00 -5.57 -11.81
C GLY A 187 2.57 -5.04 -11.72
N ALA A 188 2.13 -4.28 -12.71
CA ALA A 188 0.78 -3.76 -12.80
C ALA A 188 0.17 -3.98 -14.20
N ILE A 189 -1.07 -4.45 -14.25
CA ILE A 189 -1.86 -4.59 -15.48
C ILE A 189 -3.00 -3.58 -15.41
N ARG A 190 -2.99 -2.58 -16.30
CA ARG A 190 -4.06 -1.58 -16.37
C ARG A 190 -5.34 -2.23 -16.89
N ASN A 191 -6.50 -1.68 -16.53
CA ASN A 191 -7.79 -2.23 -16.98
C ASN A 191 -7.90 -2.38 -18.50
N GLN A 192 -7.41 -1.39 -19.25
CA GLN A 192 -7.39 -1.42 -20.71
C GLN A 192 -6.52 -2.55 -21.30
N ASP A 193 -5.53 -3.02 -20.53
CA ASP A 193 -4.59 -4.06 -20.94
C ASP A 193 -5.04 -5.47 -20.50
N LEU A 194 -6.14 -5.60 -19.73
CA LEU A 194 -6.65 -6.90 -19.24
C LEU A 194 -7.23 -7.82 -20.33
N GLY A 195 -7.54 -7.26 -21.52
CA GLY A 195 -8.11 -8.02 -22.64
C GLY A 195 -9.46 -8.66 -22.34
N GLY A 196 -10.27 -8.02 -21.48
CA GLY A 196 -11.61 -8.50 -21.10
C GLY A 196 -11.63 -9.70 -20.14
N LYS A 197 -10.47 -10.20 -19.71
CA LYS A 197 -10.37 -11.32 -18.76
C LYS A 197 -10.54 -10.81 -17.32
N ARG A 198 -11.29 -11.57 -16.51
CA ARG A 198 -11.39 -11.34 -15.07
C ARG A 198 -10.31 -12.13 -14.35
N TYR A 199 -9.63 -11.47 -13.42
CA TYR A 199 -8.60 -12.09 -12.60
C TYR A 199 -9.02 -12.04 -11.14
N SER A 200 -8.58 -13.03 -10.38
CA SER A 200 -8.74 -13.13 -8.94
C SER A 200 -7.37 -13.27 -8.30
N ARG A 201 -7.25 -12.84 -7.04
CA ARG A 201 -6.05 -13.05 -6.22
C ARG A 201 -5.65 -14.52 -6.24
N GLY A 202 -4.36 -14.79 -6.43
CA GLY A 202 -3.80 -16.13 -6.54
C GLY A 202 -3.79 -16.72 -7.96
N ASN A 203 -4.48 -16.12 -8.94
CA ASN A 203 -4.41 -16.58 -10.32
C ASN A 203 -2.97 -16.47 -10.85
N GLN A 204 -2.55 -17.46 -11.63
CA GLN A 204 -1.27 -17.43 -12.34
C GLN A 204 -1.51 -17.04 -13.80
N LEU A 205 -0.65 -16.18 -14.32
CA LEU A 205 -0.68 -15.77 -15.72
C LEU A 205 0.71 -15.52 -16.27
N ASN A 206 0.81 -15.64 -17.59
CA ASN A 206 1.97 -15.18 -18.32
C ASN A 206 1.73 -13.74 -18.75
N VAL A 207 2.74 -12.90 -18.58
CA VAL A 207 2.67 -11.48 -18.86
C VAL A 207 3.84 -11.05 -19.74
N GLU A 208 3.63 -9.99 -20.49
CA GLU A 208 4.65 -9.31 -21.28
C GLU A 208 4.81 -7.90 -20.74
N VAL A 209 6.05 -7.46 -20.55
CA VAL A 209 6.36 -6.10 -20.14
C VAL A 209 6.09 -5.15 -21.30
N ILE A 210 5.20 -4.19 -21.11
CA ILE A 210 4.87 -3.18 -22.12
C ILE A 210 5.73 -1.95 -21.91
N GLU A 211 5.87 -1.53 -20.66
CA GLU A 211 6.44 -0.24 -20.29
C GLU A 211 7.04 -0.36 -18.88
N ILE A 212 8.17 0.31 -18.66
CA ILE A 212 8.79 0.40 -17.35
C ILE A 212 8.83 1.88 -16.98
N ARG A 213 8.14 2.23 -15.89
CA ARG A 213 8.17 3.57 -15.34
C ARG A 213 9.02 3.58 -14.08
N ARG A 214 10.20 4.19 -14.19
CA ARG A 214 11.07 4.45 -13.05
C ARG A 214 10.60 5.70 -12.32
N ARG A 215 10.69 5.67 -11.00
CA ARG A 215 10.43 6.80 -10.12
C ARG A 215 11.75 7.37 -9.62
N ASP A 216 11.68 8.61 -9.13
CA ASP A 216 12.84 9.33 -8.62
C ASP A 216 13.43 8.69 -7.35
N ASP A 217 12.66 7.82 -6.69
CA ASP A 217 13.05 7.00 -5.54
C ASP A 217 13.81 5.71 -5.90
N GLY A 218 14.03 5.44 -7.19
CA GLY A 218 14.71 4.24 -7.68
C GLY A 218 13.79 3.02 -7.89
N SER A 219 12.52 3.10 -7.47
CA SER A 219 11.53 2.04 -7.71
C SER A 219 11.04 2.03 -9.16
N ALA A 220 10.59 0.86 -9.62
CA ALA A 220 10.10 0.68 -10.98
C ALA A 220 8.71 0.04 -11.01
N ILE A 221 7.80 0.61 -11.79
CA ILE A 221 6.53 -0.03 -12.13
C ILE A 221 6.65 -0.62 -13.51
N LEU A 222 6.49 -1.94 -13.60
CA LEU A 222 6.38 -2.62 -14.88
C LEU A 222 4.90 -2.70 -15.23
N PHE A 223 4.52 -2.03 -16.31
CA PHE A 223 3.20 -2.21 -16.90
C PHE A 223 3.21 -3.45 -17.78
N LEU A 224 2.21 -4.29 -17.58
CA LEU A 224 2.19 -5.64 -18.08
C LEU A 224 0.93 -5.89 -18.89
N ARG A 225 1.06 -6.72 -19.93
CA ARG A 225 -0.07 -7.25 -20.69
C ARG A 225 -0.15 -8.76 -20.50
N PRO A 226 -1.32 -9.34 -20.21
CA PRO A 226 -1.50 -10.78 -20.23
C PRO A 226 -1.25 -11.33 -21.64
N VAL A 227 -0.37 -12.33 -21.76
CA VAL A 227 -0.19 -13.11 -22.99
C VAL A 227 -0.90 -14.43 -22.85
N SER A 228 -1.86 -14.71 -23.74
CA SER A 228 -2.50 -16.02 -23.81
C SER A 228 -1.43 -17.06 -24.15
N GLY A 229 -1.19 -18.02 -23.25
CA GLY A 229 -0.34 -19.16 -23.55
C GLY A 229 -0.98 -19.98 -24.69
N GLN A 230 -0.22 -20.29 -25.73
CA GLN A 230 -0.57 -21.41 -26.59
C GLN A 230 -0.66 -22.65 -25.69
N ALA A 231 -1.82 -23.29 -25.65
CA ALA A 231 -1.93 -24.64 -25.14
C ALA A 231 -1.04 -25.53 -26.00
N LYS A 232 0.09 -25.99 -25.46
CA LYS A 232 0.78 -27.15 -26.03
C LYS A 232 -0.14 -28.36 -25.79
N LYS A 233 -0.67 -28.90 -26.88
CA LYS A 233 -1.21 -30.26 -26.95
C LYS A 233 -0.11 -31.28 -26.66
#